data_AF-A0A382REY1-F1
#
_entry.id   AF-A0A382REY1-F1
#
_cell.length_a   1.000
_cell.length_b   1.000
_cell.length_c   1.000
_cell.angle_alpha   90.00
_cell.angle_beta   90.00
_cell.angle_gamma   90.00
#
_symmetry.space_group_name_H-M   'P 1'
#
loop_
_entity.id
_entity.type
_entity.pdbx_description
1 polymer ?
#
loop_
_entity_poly.entity_id
_entity_poly.type
_entity_poly.pdbx_seq_one_letter_code
_entity_poly.pdbx_strand_id
1 'polypeptide(L)'
;MTQVRLTLIVAAFLTLTGNFTFLEKTILVYPLSENWLFVGSLLVWLFVFLSALLLLLCYRHTIKPILIILLMISAIVSYSTNNFGIVFDHNMIANTFETNTTEFLELVSFKSFIYLLFFGLLPSYFVWSTTITNVPLKNQLWQRIKAFVIMIFIFVLLIMSFSKHYTSFARENPDLRMYINPTYYLYSMTKYVGSKFNTSTTPFSQIGLDAKINKKDNKQRLLVLVLGETARVDRFSLNGYKRQTNPMLEKEDVVSFQKMTSCGTDTSWSV
;
A
#
# COMPACT_ATOMS: atom_id res chain seq x y z
N MET A 1 27.62 -14.59 8.77
CA MET A 1 26.94 -14.63 7.45
C MET A 1 27.41 -13.45 6.59
N THR A 2 27.54 -13.59 5.27
CA THR A 2 27.87 -12.44 4.40
C THR A 2 26.67 -11.49 4.26
N GLN A 3 26.93 -10.21 4.02
CA GLN A 3 25.89 -9.19 3.85
C GLN A 3 24.94 -9.51 2.70
N VAL A 4 25.51 -9.89 1.55
CA VAL A 4 24.74 -10.29 0.36
C VAL A 4 23.79 -11.45 0.69
N ARG A 5 24.27 -12.48 1.39
CA ARG A 5 23.43 -13.63 1.75
C ARG A 5 22.29 -13.24 2.67
N LEU A 6 22.51 -12.35 3.63
CA LEU A 6 21.46 -11.82 4.50
C LEU A 6 20.40 -11.05 3.72
N THR A 7 20.83 -10.16 2.83
CA THR A 7 19.92 -9.41 1.96
C THR A 7 19.07 -10.33 1.10
N LEU A 8 19.67 -11.36 0.48
CA LEU A 8 18.94 -12.31 -0.36
C LEU A 8 17.96 -13.17 0.43
N ILE A 9 18.32 -13.61 1.65
CA ILE A 9 17.39 -14.37 2.51
C ILE A 9 16.18 -13.51 2.89
N VAL A 10 16.40 -12.25 3.28
CA VAL A 10 15.30 -11.34 3.63
C VAL A 10 14.45 -11.00 2.41
N ALA A 11 15.06 -10.79 1.24
CA ALA A 11 14.32 -10.57 0.00
C ALA A 11 13.44 -11.78 -0.34
N ALA A 12 13.99 -13.00 -0.28
CA ALA A 12 13.21 -14.22 -0.53
C ALA A 12 12.06 -14.38 0.47
N PHE A 13 12.33 -14.13 1.76
CA PHE A 13 11.29 -14.17 2.79
C PHE A 13 10.17 -13.18 2.48
N LEU A 14 10.48 -11.92 2.23
CA LEU A 14 9.48 -10.88 1.90
C LEU A 14 8.72 -11.18 0.61
N THR A 15 9.39 -11.71 -0.41
CA THR A 15 8.72 -12.13 -1.66
C THR A 15 7.69 -13.21 -1.38
N LEU A 16 8.05 -14.23 -0.59
CA LEU A 16 7.18 -15.37 -0.31
C LEU A 16 6.04 -15.04 0.65
N THR A 17 6.31 -14.27 1.71
CA THR A 17 5.32 -14.03 2.78
C THR A 17 4.58 -12.71 2.64
N GLY A 18 5.16 -11.72 1.96
CA GLY A 18 4.58 -10.38 1.86
C GLY A 18 3.54 -10.24 0.75
N ASN A 19 3.56 -11.12 -0.25
CA ASN A 19 2.87 -10.94 -1.53
C ASN A 19 1.71 -11.93 -1.78
N PHE A 20 1.08 -12.43 -0.70
CA PHE A 20 -0.04 -13.38 -0.83
C PHE A 20 -1.22 -12.83 -1.63
N THR A 21 -1.75 -11.64 -1.26
CA THR A 21 -2.85 -11.02 -2.00
C THR A 21 -2.49 -10.74 -3.46
N PHE A 22 -1.25 -10.31 -3.73
CA PHE A 22 -0.77 -10.13 -5.11
C PHE A 22 -0.87 -11.44 -5.90
N LEU A 23 -0.40 -12.54 -5.34
CA LEU A 23 -0.43 -13.85 -5.99
C LEU A 23 -1.87 -14.35 -6.17
N GLU A 24 -2.73 -14.21 -5.16
CA GLU A 24 -4.14 -14.57 -5.23
C GLU A 24 -4.85 -13.82 -6.37
N LYS A 25 -4.72 -12.50 -6.41
CA LYS A 25 -5.33 -11.66 -7.46
C LYS A 25 -4.75 -11.97 -8.84
N THR A 26 -3.45 -12.28 -8.92
CA THR A 26 -2.82 -12.68 -10.18
C THR A 26 -3.33 -14.02 -10.68
N ILE A 27 -3.52 -15.01 -9.81
CA ILE A 27 -4.05 -16.33 -10.17
C ILE A 27 -5.50 -16.25 -10.67
N LEU A 28 -6.30 -15.31 -10.13
CA LEU A 28 -7.67 -15.08 -10.61
C LEU A 28 -7.70 -14.57 -12.06
N VAL A 29 -6.70 -13.79 -12.48
CA VAL A 29 -6.60 -13.26 -13.84
C VAL A 29 -5.85 -14.22 -14.78
N TYR A 30 -4.81 -14.88 -14.27
CA TYR A 30 -3.97 -15.85 -14.98
C TYR A 30 -4.05 -17.21 -14.27
N PRO A 31 -5.07 -18.03 -14.59
CA PRO A 31 -5.25 -19.33 -13.96
C PRO A 31 -4.02 -20.23 -14.09
N LEU A 32 -3.68 -20.94 -13.00
CA LEU A 32 -2.49 -21.80 -12.92
C LEU A 32 -2.50 -22.96 -13.93
N SER A 33 -3.68 -23.43 -14.33
CA SER A 33 -3.82 -24.53 -15.30
C SER A 33 -3.08 -24.26 -16.62
N GLU A 34 -3.07 -23.00 -17.06
CA GLU A 34 -2.49 -22.59 -18.34
C GLU A 34 -1.21 -21.77 -18.18
N ASN A 35 -1.09 -21.03 -17.06
CA ASN A 35 -0.07 -19.99 -16.90
C ASN A 35 0.92 -20.24 -15.75
N TRP A 36 1.06 -21.48 -15.26
CA TRP A 36 1.93 -21.78 -14.11
C TRP A 36 3.39 -21.29 -14.27
N LEU A 37 3.97 -21.40 -15.47
CA LEU A 37 5.32 -20.91 -15.77
C LEU A 37 5.40 -19.38 -15.64
N PHE A 38 4.40 -18.66 -16.13
CA PHE A 38 4.35 -17.21 -16.04
C PHE A 38 4.17 -16.75 -14.59
N VAL A 39 3.26 -17.35 -13.84
CA VAL A 39 3.04 -17.05 -12.42
C VAL A 39 4.29 -17.34 -11.60
N GLY A 40 4.97 -18.47 -11.87
CA GLY A 40 6.27 -18.77 -11.27
C GLY A 40 7.33 -17.72 -11.64
N SER A 41 7.36 -17.28 -12.90
CA SER A 41 8.28 -16.22 -13.35
C SER A 41 8.05 -14.89 -12.62
N LEU A 42 6.80 -14.55 -12.28
CA LEU A 42 6.47 -13.33 -11.53
C LEU A 42 7.05 -13.36 -10.11
N LEU A 43 6.99 -14.51 -9.43
CA LEU A 43 7.61 -14.65 -8.11
C LEU A 43 9.14 -14.51 -8.19
N VAL A 44 9.78 -15.12 -9.19
CA VAL A 44 11.22 -14.96 -9.39
C VAL A 44 11.56 -13.51 -9.75
N TRP A 45 10.74 -12.85 -10.58
CA TRP A 45 10.90 -11.45 -10.93
C TRP A 45 10.81 -10.54 -9.70
N LEU A 46 9.82 -10.75 -8.83
CA LEU A 46 9.69 -10.03 -7.56
C LEU A 46 10.91 -10.22 -6.66
N PHE A 47 11.38 -11.46 -6.53
CA PHE A 47 12.56 -11.78 -5.74
C PHE A 47 13.82 -11.09 -6.27
N VAL A 48 14.05 -11.17 -7.58
CA VAL A 48 15.24 -10.60 -8.23
C VAL A 48 15.21 -9.08 -8.16
N PHE A 49 14.05 -8.47 -8.43
CA PHE A 49 13.87 -7.01 -8.34
C PHE A 49 14.09 -6.49 -6.92
N LEU A 50 13.45 -7.12 -5.92
CA LEU A 50 13.61 -6.74 -4.52
C LEU A 50 15.06 -6.96 -4.05
N SER A 51 15.68 -8.07 -4.45
CA SER A 51 17.08 -8.37 -4.14
C SER A 51 18.00 -7.30 -4.72
N ALA A 52 17.84 -6.92 -5.98
CA ALA A 52 18.64 -5.88 -6.62
C ALA A 52 18.47 -4.53 -5.90
N LEU A 53 17.23 -4.16 -5.55
CA LEU A 53 16.91 -2.92 -4.83
C LEU A 53 17.56 -2.88 -3.44
N LEU A 54 17.42 -3.95 -2.65
CA LEU A 54 18.03 -4.02 -1.32
C LEU A 54 19.56 -4.10 -1.40
N LEU A 55 20.10 -4.75 -2.43
CA LEU A 55 21.53 -4.72 -2.74
C LEU A 55 22.00 -3.34 -3.20
N LEU A 56 21.15 -2.34 -3.47
CA LEU A 56 21.57 -0.94 -3.66
C LEU A 56 21.45 -0.13 -2.36
N LEU A 57 20.34 -0.27 -1.65
CA LEU A 57 20.01 0.50 -0.44
C LEU A 57 20.83 0.10 0.80
N CYS A 58 21.07 -1.19 1.01
CA CYS A 58 21.58 -1.70 2.27
C CYS A 58 23.12 -1.78 2.27
N TYR A 59 23.82 -0.92 3.04
CA TYR A 59 25.28 -0.90 3.10
C TYR A 59 25.85 -0.87 4.52
N ARG A 60 26.75 -1.81 4.81
CA ARG A 60 27.55 -1.90 6.06
C ARG A 60 26.69 -1.78 7.31
N HIS A 61 26.60 -0.59 7.91
CA HIS A 61 25.86 -0.36 9.15
C HIS A 61 24.36 -0.13 8.91
N THR A 62 23.94 0.23 7.69
CA THR A 62 22.52 0.45 7.37
C THR A 62 21.75 -0.83 7.07
N ILE A 63 22.44 -1.95 6.84
CA ILE A 63 21.81 -3.24 6.48
C ILE A 63 20.81 -3.69 7.55
N LYS A 64 21.26 -3.82 8.79
CA LYS A 64 20.39 -4.31 9.88
C LYS A 64 19.17 -3.41 10.09
N PRO A 65 19.30 -2.08 10.29
CA PRO A 65 18.13 -1.23 10.54
C PRO A 65 17.17 -1.20 9.34
N ILE A 66 17.68 -1.10 8.10
CA ILE A 66 16.82 -1.09 6.91
C ILE A 66 16.03 -2.40 6.80
N LEU A 67 16.69 -3.55 6.93
CA LEU A 67 16.01 -4.84 6.79
C LEU A 67 14.99 -5.07 7.91
N ILE A 68 15.29 -4.67 9.15
CA ILE A 68 14.35 -4.77 10.29
C ILE A 68 13.13 -3.88 10.06
N ILE A 69 13.33 -2.61 9.70
CA ILE A 69 12.23 -1.67 9.40
C ILE A 69 11.36 -2.23 8.26
N LEU A 70 11.99 -2.73 7.20
CA LEU A 70 11.30 -3.30 6.06
C LEU A 70 10.46 -4.52 6.46
N LEU A 71 11.02 -5.46 7.22
CA LEU A 71 10.29 -6.63 7.72
C LEU A 71 9.08 -6.25 8.58
N MET A 72 9.25 -5.30 9.49
CA MET A 72 8.17 -4.84 10.37
C MET A 72 7.05 -4.16 9.59
N ILE A 73 7.38 -3.19 8.71
CA ILE A 73 6.38 -2.48 7.90
C ILE A 73 5.72 -3.44 6.92
N SER A 74 6.49 -4.30 6.25
CA SER A 74 5.96 -5.31 5.34
C SER A 74 4.97 -6.24 6.03
N ALA A 75 5.23 -6.65 7.28
CA ALA A 75 4.30 -7.50 8.03
C ALA A 75 2.98 -6.79 8.32
N ILE A 76 3.03 -5.51 8.75
CA ILE A 76 1.83 -4.70 9.00
C ILE A 76 1.05 -4.49 7.71
N VAL A 77 1.72 -4.04 6.65
CA VAL A 77 1.10 -3.80 5.33
C VAL A 77 0.49 -5.09 4.79
N SER A 78 1.23 -6.20 4.82
CA SER A 78 0.75 -7.49 4.34
C SER A 78 -0.47 -7.97 5.14
N TYR A 79 -0.49 -7.81 6.46
CA TYR A 79 -1.65 -8.13 7.28
C TYR A 79 -2.88 -7.32 6.88
N SER A 80 -2.72 -5.99 6.78
CA SER A 80 -3.81 -5.07 6.44
C SER A 80 -4.35 -5.32 5.03
N THR A 81 -3.48 -5.60 4.07
CA THR A 81 -3.90 -5.97 2.72
C THR A 81 -4.63 -7.31 2.69
N ASN A 82 -4.08 -8.35 3.35
CA ASN A 82 -4.65 -9.71 3.30
C ASN A 82 -5.98 -9.83 4.07
N ASN A 83 -6.18 -9.08 5.16
CA ASN A 83 -7.38 -9.23 6.02
C ASN A 83 -8.42 -8.13 5.78
N PHE A 84 -8.00 -6.91 5.46
CA PHE A 84 -8.90 -5.77 5.28
C PHE A 84 -9.03 -5.33 3.81
N GLY A 85 -8.21 -5.87 2.90
CA GLY A 85 -8.21 -5.45 1.49
C GLY A 85 -7.63 -4.04 1.28
N ILE A 86 -6.90 -3.51 2.25
CA ILE A 86 -6.32 -2.17 2.19
C ILE A 86 -5.19 -2.13 1.17
N VAL A 87 -5.24 -1.13 0.28
CA VAL A 87 -4.19 -0.80 -0.68
C VAL A 87 -3.42 0.42 -0.17
N PHE A 88 -2.11 0.28 0.02
CA PHE A 88 -1.24 1.36 0.52
C PHE A 88 -0.74 2.25 -0.62
N ASP A 89 -1.69 2.94 -1.25
CA ASP A 89 -1.40 3.98 -2.23
C ASP A 89 -1.00 5.30 -1.54
N HIS A 90 -0.72 6.35 -2.31
CA HIS A 90 -0.32 7.63 -1.74
C HIS A 90 -1.37 8.29 -0.82
N ASN A 91 -2.67 8.11 -1.10
CA ASN A 91 -3.74 8.65 -0.27
C ASN A 91 -3.84 7.86 1.03
N MET A 92 -3.73 6.53 0.98
CA MET A 92 -3.70 5.69 2.17
C MET A 92 -2.48 5.99 3.07
N ILE A 93 -1.33 6.33 2.48
CA ILE A 93 -0.18 6.83 3.25
C ILE A 93 -0.53 8.15 3.94
N ALA A 94 -1.15 9.11 3.25
CA ALA A 94 -1.61 10.37 3.84
C ALA A 94 -2.60 10.12 4.99
N ASN A 95 -3.62 9.28 4.76
CA ASN A 95 -4.59 8.85 5.76
C ASN A 95 -3.87 8.29 6.99
N THR A 96 -2.92 7.37 6.81
CA THR A 96 -2.17 6.78 7.93
C THR A 96 -1.45 7.83 8.79
N PHE A 97 -0.95 8.92 8.19
CA PHE A 97 -0.30 10.01 8.92
C PHE A 97 -1.28 11.01 9.56
N GLU A 98 -2.49 11.11 9.04
CA GLU A 98 -3.55 12.01 9.52
C GLU A 98 -4.48 11.32 10.55
N THR A 99 -4.53 9.99 10.54
CA THR A 99 -5.32 9.14 11.44
C THR A 99 -4.96 9.33 12.91
N ASN A 100 -5.97 9.32 13.77
CA ASN A 100 -5.79 9.38 15.22
C ASN A 100 -5.44 8.00 15.81
N THR A 101 -4.69 8.00 16.92
CA THR A 101 -4.27 6.80 17.65
C THR A 101 -5.43 5.90 18.07
N THR A 102 -6.60 6.44 18.41
CA THR A 102 -7.79 5.66 18.79
C THR A 102 -8.31 4.83 17.61
N GLU A 103 -8.43 5.43 16.43
CA GLU A 103 -8.90 4.77 15.21
C GLU A 103 -7.93 3.66 14.77
N PHE A 104 -6.62 3.91 14.90
CA PHE A 104 -5.61 2.90 14.64
C PHE A 104 -5.73 1.69 15.60
N LEU A 105 -5.96 1.94 16.89
CA LEU A 105 -6.06 0.88 17.90
C LEU A 105 -7.28 -0.02 17.68
N GLU A 106 -8.37 0.50 17.12
CA GLU A 106 -9.54 -0.31 16.76
C GLU A 106 -9.24 -1.36 15.67
N LEU A 107 -8.23 -1.13 14.83
CA LEU A 107 -7.77 -2.09 13.81
C LEU A 107 -6.84 -3.18 14.39
N VAL A 108 -6.30 -2.98 15.59
CA VAL A 108 -5.39 -3.93 16.23
C VAL A 108 -6.20 -5.07 16.84
N SER A 109 -5.85 -6.30 16.48
CA SER A 109 -6.49 -7.51 16.99
C SER A 109 -5.44 -8.51 17.44
N PHE A 110 -5.85 -9.51 18.23
CA PHE A 110 -4.95 -10.59 18.63
C PHE A 110 -4.33 -11.31 17.41
N LYS A 111 -5.09 -11.44 16.32
CA LYS A 111 -4.61 -12.03 15.06
C LYS A 111 -3.54 -11.17 14.39
N SER A 112 -3.69 -9.83 14.41
CA SER A 112 -2.68 -8.92 13.85
C SER A 112 -1.38 -8.97 14.64
N PHE A 113 -1.46 -9.10 15.96
CA PHE A 113 -0.27 -9.28 16.81
C PHE A 113 0.46 -10.59 16.52
N ILE A 114 -0.26 -11.72 16.42
CA ILE A 114 0.34 -13.01 16.04
C ILE A 114 1.02 -12.91 14.67
N TYR A 115 0.36 -12.29 13.69
CA TYR A 115 0.94 -12.11 12.36
C TYR A 115 2.22 -11.29 12.41
N LEU A 116 2.22 -10.16 13.13
CA LEU A 116 3.38 -9.31 13.32
C LEU A 116 4.51 -10.06 14.04
N LEU A 117 4.19 -10.91 15.02
CA LEU A 117 5.17 -11.72 15.72
C LEU A 117 5.91 -12.67 14.76
N PHE A 118 5.18 -13.44 13.97
CA PHE A 118 5.77 -14.45 13.08
C PHE A 118 6.41 -13.87 11.83
N PHE A 119 5.80 -12.85 11.21
CA PHE A 119 6.26 -12.30 9.93
C PHE A 119 7.07 -11.00 10.05
N GLY A 120 7.08 -10.35 11.21
CA GLY A 120 7.84 -9.13 11.48
C GLY A 120 8.90 -9.32 12.55
N LEU A 121 8.49 -9.60 13.80
CA LEU A 121 9.39 -9.62 14.96
C LEU A 121 10.39 -10.77 14.94
N LEU A 122 9.95 -12.01 14.70
CA LEU A 122 10.84 -13.16 14.61
C LEU A 122 11.91 -13.02 13.50
N PRO A 123 11.56 -12.69 12.23
CA PRO A 123 12.57 -12.49 11.20
C PRO A 123 13.45 -11.27 11.49
N SER A 124 12.90 -10.20 12.11
CA SER A 124 13.71 -9.06 12.55
C SER A 124 14.72 -9.43 13.63
N TYR A 125 14.32 -10.26 14.59
CA TYR A 125 15.21 -10.80 15.61
C TYR A 125 16.32 -11.68 15.00
N PHE A 126 15.99 -12.49 14.00
CA PHE A 126 16.97 -13.25 13.22
C PHE A 126 17.99 -12.34 12.51
N VAL A 127 17.55 -11.25 11.88
CA VAL A 127 18.45 -10.25 11.27
C VAL A 127 19.34 -9.58 12.32
N TRP A 128 18.78 -9.25 13.48
CA TRP A 128 19.51 -8.60 14.56
C TRP A 128 20.58 -9.50 15.17
N SER A 129 20.25 -10.76 15.48
CA SER A 129 21.15 -11.75 16.08
C SER A 129 22.24 -12.25 15.12
N THR A 130 22.03 -12.11 13.81
CA THR A 130 23.03 -12.53 12.81
C THR A 130 24.32 -11.72 12.93
N THR A 131 25.45 -12.40 13.13
CA THR A 131 26.78 -11.80 13.06
C THR A 131 27.23 -11.65 11.60
N ILE A 132 27.50 -10.41 11.21
CA ILE A 132 27.97 -10.07 9.86
C ILE A 132 29.48 -10.26 9.83
N THR A 133 29.96 -11.09 8.91
CA THR A 133 31.41 -11.31 8.73
C THR A 133 32.06 -10.03 8.22
N ASN A 134 33.07 -9.54 8.96
CA ASN A 134 33.87 -8.39 8.55
C ASN A 134 34.83 -8.82 7.44
N VAL A 135 34.55 -8.39 6.21
CA VAL A 135 35.35 -8.65 5.02
C VAL A 135 35.96 -7.30 4.59
N PRO A 136 37.20 -7.25 4.05
CA PRO A 136 37.76 -6.01 3.54
C PRO A 136 36.83 -5.35 2.50
N LEU A 137 36.77 -4.01 2.54
CA LEU A 137 35.81 -3.20 1.79
C LEU A 137 35.75 -3.54 0.30
N LYS A 138 36.92 -3.77 -0.31
CA LYS A 138 37.03 -4.14 -1.73
C LYS A 138 36.32 -5.45 -2.04
N ASN A 139 36.56 -6.49 -1.23
CA ASN A 139 35.94 -7.80 -1.44
C ASN A 139 34.44 -7.75 -1.15
N GLN A 140 34.02 -6.98 -0.15
CA GLN A 140 32.60 -6.76 0.15
C GLN A 140 31.86 -6.06 -1.01
N LEU A 141 32.47 -5.01 -1.58
CA LEU A 141 31.91 -4.31 -2.74
C LEU A 141 31.88 -5.23 -3.97
N TRP A 142 32.93 -6.00 -4.20
CA TRP A 142 33.02 -6.92 -5.35
C TRP A 142 31.97 -8.03 -5.28
N GLN A 143 31.76 -8.64 -4.10
CA GLN A 143 30.68 -9.62 -3.88
C GLN A 143 29.30 -9.01 -4.17
N ARG A 144 29.09 -7.75 -3.78
CA ARG A 144 27.83 -7.03 -3.97
C ARG A 144 27.59 -6.70 -5.44
N ILE A 145 28.59 -6.19 -6.14
CA ILE A 145 28.53 -5.92 -7.58
C ILE A 145 28.27 -7.22 -8.35
N LYS A 146 28.99 -8.30 -8.03
CA LYS A 146 28.76 -9.60 -8.66
C LYS A 146 27.33 -10.09 -8.44
N ALA A 147 26.82 -10.03 -7.20
CA ALA A 147 25.44 -10.42 -6.91
C ALA A 147 24.42 -9.54 -7.64
N PHE A 148 24.64 -8.22 -7.68
CA PHE A 148 23.79 -7.29 -8.39
C PHE A 148 23.75 -7.57 -9.90
N VAL A 149 24.91 -7.77 -10.54
CA VAL A 149 25.00 -8.12 -11.96
C VAL A 149 24.29 -9.45 -12.25
N ILE A 150 24.43 -10.46 -11.38
CA ILE A 150 23.69 -11.71 -11.50
C ILE A 150 22.17 -11.47 -11.43
N MET A 151 21.70 -10.65 -10.48
CA MET A 151 20.27 -10.32 -10.39
C MET A 151 19.77 -9.60 -11.64
N ILE A 152 20.51 -8.61 -12.16
CA ILE A 152 20.15 -7.92 -13.40
C ILE A 152 20.14 -8.88 -14.60
N PHE A 153 21.10 -9.78 -14.69
CA PHE A 153 21.14 -10.79 -15.75
C PHE A 153 19.90 -11.70 -15.72
N ILE A 154 19.54 -12.21 -14.54
CA ILE A 154 18.33 -13.03 -14.37
C ILE A 154 17.07 -12.22 -14.71
N PHE A 155 17.01 -10.96 -14.27
CA PHE A 155 15.90 -10.05 -14.57
C PHE A 155 15.68 -9.89 -16.08
N VAL A 156 16.75 -9.59 -16.83
CA VAL A 156 16.69 -9.43 -18.29
C VAL A 156 16.26 -10.73 -18.96
N LEU A 157 16.83 -11.87 -18.54
CA LEU A 157 16.48 -13.18 -19.09
C LEU A 157 14.99 -13.50 -18.87
N LEU A 158 14.44 -13.21 -17.69
CA LEU A 158 13.03 -13.43 -17.38
C LEU A 158 12.11 -12.56 -18.26
N ILE A 159 12.41 -11.26 -18.37
CA ILE A 159 11.61 -10.33 -19.17
C ILE A 159 11.65 -10.72 -20.66
N MET A 160 12.80 -11.14 -21.17
CA MET A 160 12.92 -11.60 -22.56
C MET A 160 12.13 -12.90 -22.79
N SER A 161 12.23 -13.86 -21.86
CA SER A 161 11.58 -15.17 -21.99
C SER A 161 10.05 -15.09 -21.97
N PHE A 162 9.47 -14.18 -21.18
CA PHE A 162 8.02 -14.02 -21.01
C PHE A 162 7.50 -12.65 -21.47
N SER A 163 8.19 -12.00 -22.43
CA SER A 163 7.94 -10.61 -22.85
C SER A 163 6.47 -10.30 -23.17
N LYS A 164 5.78 -11.19 -23.90
CA LYS A 164 4.36 -11.04 -24.24
C LYS A 164 3.47 -11.05 -22.99
N HIS A 165 3.70 -11.97 -22.07
CA HIS A 165 2.92 -12.07 -20.83
C HIS A 165 3.17 -10.86 -19.91
N TYR A 166 4.43 -10.44 -19.74
CA TYR A 166 4.75 -9.23 -18.96
C TYR A 166 4.12 -7.97 -19.54
N THR A 167 4.13 -7.83 -20.87
CA THR A 167 3.53 -6.67 -21.55
C THR A 167 2.01 -6.66 -21.39
N SER A 168 1.34 -7.81 -21.53
CA SER A 168 -0.10 -7.95 -21.29
C SER A 168 -0.44 -7.66 -19.83
N PHE A 169 0.29 -8.25 -18.88
CA PHE A 169 0.10 -8.04 -17.45
C PHE A 169 0.21 -6.56 -17.08
N ALA A 170 1.25 -5.87 -17.56
CA ALA A 170 1.48 -4.46 -17.25
C ALA A 170 0.44 -3.52 -17.87
N ARG A 171 -0.18 -3.89 -19.00
CA ARG A 171 -1.17 -3.06 -19.70
C ARG A 171 -2.60 -3.31 -19.22
N GLU A 172 -2.98 -4.57 -19.07
CA GLU A 172 -4.36 -4.96 -18.76
C GLU A 172 -4.64 -4.96 -17.25
N ASN A 173 -3.60 -5.12 -16.42
CA ASN A 173 -3.76 -5.22 -14.96
C ASN A 173 -2.82 -4.28 -14.19
N PRO A 174 -2.81 -2.96 -14.49
CA PRO A 174 -1.92 -2.01 -13.83
C PRO A 174 -2.14 -1.95 -12.31
N ASP A 175 -3.34 -2.29 -11.84
CA ASP A 175 -3.71 -2.24 -10.43
C ASP A 175 -3.08 -3.37 -9.61
N LEU A 176 -2.69 -4.50 -10.22
CA LEU A 176 -2.06 -5.60 -9.50
C LEU A 176 -0.74 -5.20 -8.87
N ARG A 177 -0.03 -4.24 -9.46
CA ARG A 177 1.23 -3.72 -8.89
C ARG A 177 1.04 -3.07 -7.52
N MET A 178 -0.18 -2.62 -7.21
CA MET A 178 -0.51 -1.95 -5.95
C MET A 178 -0.44 -2.90 -4.74
N TYR A 179 -0.53 -4.21 -4.99
CA TYR A 179 -0.44 -5.24 -3.94
C TYR A 179 1.00 -5.73 -3.72
N ILE A 180 1.99 -5.22 -4.45
CA ILE A 180 3.37 -5.69 -4.34
C ILE A 180 4.05 -5.07 -3.11
N ASN A 181 4.40 -5.94 -2.17
CA ASN A 181 5.08 -5.59 -0.93
C ASN A 181 6.56 -6.03 -0.99
N PRO A 182 7.54 -5.18 -0.65
CA PRO A 182 7.42 -3.82 -0.10
C PRO A 182 7.47 -2.67 -1.11
N THR A 183 7.67 -2.97 -2.38
CA THR A 183 8.07 -1.96 -3.36
C THR A 183 6.99 -0.92 -3.62
N TYR A 184 5.71 -1.31 -3.56
CA TYR A 184 4.62 -0.38 -3.84
C TYR A 184 4.44 0.67 -2.74
N TYR A 185 4.37 0.28 -1.47
CA TYR A 185 4.22 1.28 -0.40
C TYR A 185 5.46 2.19 -0.30
N LEU A 186 6.66 1.69 -0.63
CA LEU A 186 7.86 2.53 -0.72
C LEU A 186 7.72 3.59 -1.82
N TYR A 187 7.20 3.20 -2.99
CA TYR A 187 6.87 4.13 -4.07
C TYR A 187 5.77 5.13 -3.68
N SER A 188 4.70 4.67 -3.01
CA SER A 188 3.64 5.54 -2.51
C SER A 188 4.16 6.56 -1.51
N MET A 189 5.07 6.14 -0.62
CA MET A 189 5.70 7.02 0.36
C MET A 189 6.57 8.10 -0.30
N THR A 190 7.37 7.75 -1.31
CA THR A 190 8.18 8.76 -2.02
C THR A 190 7.30 9.76 -2.79
N LYS A 191 6.19 9.29 -3.40
CA LYS A 191 5.21 10.16 -4.04
C LYS A 191 4.56 11.11 -3.04
N TYR A 192 4.14 10.62 -1.87
CA TYR A 192 3.53 11.42 -0.80
C TYR A 192 4.47 12.52 -0.27
N VAL A 193 5.72 12.15 0.01
CA VAL A 193 6.73 13.11 0.46
C VAL A 193 6.97 14.18 -0.62
N GLY A 194 7.09 13.76 -1.88
CA GLY A 194 7.24 14.68 -3.02
C GLY A 194 6.06 15.65 -3.17
N SER A 195 4.82 15.18 -2.99
CA SER A 195 3.64 16.05 -3.06
C SER A 195 3.61 17.08 -1.93
N LYS A 196 3.95 16.71 -0.69
CA LYS A 196 4.00 17.66 0.43
C LYS A 196 5.03 18.77 0.22
N PHE A 197 6.20 18.45 -0.35
CA PHE A 197 7.19 19.46 -0.71
C PHE A 197 6.68 20.45 -1.77
N ASN A 198 5.95 19.96 -2.78
CA ASN A 198 5.38 20.82 -3.82
C ASN A 198 4.25 21.71 -3.27
N THR A 199 3.39 21.20 -2.39
CA THR A 199 2.30 21.99 -1.80
C THR A 199 2.80 23.05 -0.82
N SER A 200 3.93 22.81 -0.13
CA SER A 200 4.50 23.79 0.81
C SER A 200 5.00 25.07 0.14
N THR A 201 5.23 25.08 -1.17
CA THR A 201 5.78 26.24 -1.90
C THR A 201 4.70 27.07 -2.59
N THR A 202 3.46 26.59 -2.66
CA THR A 202 2.35 27.33 -3.28
C THR A 202 1.77 28.36 -2.32
N PRO A 203 1.68 29.66 -2.70
CA PRO A 203 1.06 30.67 -1.86
C PRO A 203 -0.45 30.42 -1.70
N PHE A 204 -0.98 30.82 -0.55
CA PHE A 204 -2.42 30.74 -0.30
C PHE A 204 -3.20 31.60 -1.30
N SER A 205 -4.10 30.97 -2.06
CA SER A 205 -4.96 31.65 -3.03
C SER A 205 -6.31 31.93 -2.42
N GLN A 206 -6.74 33.20 -2.46
CA GLN A 206 -8.07 33.60 -2.04
C GLN A 206 -9.04 33.52 -3.22
N ILE A 207 -10.17 32.85 -3.02
CA ILE A 207 -11.23 32.67 -4.04
C ILE A 207 -12.54 33.22 -3.45
N GLY A 208 -13.41 33.79 -4.29
CA GLY A 208 -14.74 34.26 -3.88
C GLY A 208 -14.78 35.61 -3.16
N LEU A 209 -13.79 36.47 -3.42
CA LEU A 209 -13.70 37.81 -2.82
C LEU A 209 -14.84 38.76 -3.24
N ASP A 210 -15.57 38.43 -4.29
CA ASP A 210 -16.71 39.14 -4.83
C ASP A 210 -18.08 38.65 -4.29
N ALA A 211 -18.08 37.62 -3.44
CA ALA A 211 -19.29 37.04 -2.89
C ALA A 211 -20.07 38.05 -2.02
N LYS A 212 -21.33 38.32 -2.39
CA LYS A 212 -22.25 39.19 -1.65
C LYS A 212 -23.54 38.46 -1.32
N ILE A 213 -24.05 38.66 -0.11
CA ILE A 213 -25.34 38.08 0.32
C ILE A 213 -26.47 38.87 -0.36
N ASN A 214 -27.19 38.21 -1.28
CA ASN A 214 -28.39 38.79 -1.88
C ASN A 214 -29.62 38.53 -0.98
N LYS A 215 -29.92 39.47 -0.08
CA LYS A 215 -31.12 39.41 0.77
C LYS A 215 -32.33 39.96 0.01
N LYS A 216 -33.24 39.06 -0.40
CA LYS A 216 -34.56 39.44 -0.96
C LYS A 216 -35.62 39.70 0.11
N ASP A 217 -35.40 39.25 1.36
CA ASP A 217 -36.35 39.38 2.49
C ASP A 217 -35.55 39.44 3.80
N ASN A 218 -36.14 39.99 4.87
CA ASN A 218 -35.55 40.20 6.19
C ASN A 218 -35.61 38.97 7.12
N LYS A 219 -36.11 37.84 6.64
CA LYS A 219 -36.14 36.58 7.41
C LYS A 219 -34.73 35.99 7.56
N GLN A 220 -34.39 35.57 8.78
CA GLN A 220 -33.17 34.81 9.05
C GLN A 220 -33.24 33.43 8.35
N ARG A 221 -32.11 33.01 7.75
CA ARG A 221 -31.97 31.69 7.11
C ARG A 221 -30.88 30.93 7.85
N LEU A 222 -31.22 29.77 8.41
CA LEU A 222 -30.27 28.85 9.03
C LEU A 222 -30.07 27.66 8.09
N LEU A 223 -28.81 27.38 7.74
CA LEU A 223 -28.42 26.18 7.01
C LEU A 223 -27.59 25.32 7.96
N VAL A 224 -27.96 24.04 8.07
CA VAL A 224 -27.18 23.03 8.78
C VAL A 224 -26.68 22.03 7.74
N LEU A 225 -25.36 21.89 7.63
CA LEU A 225 -24.73 20.88 6.78
C LEU A 225 -24.24 19.74 7.67
N VAL A 226 -24.78 18.54 7.47
CA VAL A 226 -24.32 17.33 8.16
C VAL A 226 -23.37 16.58 7.24
N LEU A 227 -22.10 16.48 7.64
CA LEU A 227 -21.10 15.66 6.96
C LEU A 227 -21.13 14.27 7.57
N GLY A 228 -21.57 13.28 6.78
CA GLY A 228 -21.60 11.88 7.20
C GLY A 228 -20.24 11.21 7.08
N GLU A 229 -20.07 10.09 7.77
CA GLU A 229 -18.86 9.26 7.74
C GLU A 229 -19.23 7.82 7.38
N THR A 230 -18.56 7.22 6.38
CA THR A 230 -18.67 5.81 5.94
C THR A 230 -20.09 5.30 5.56
N ALA A 231 -21.12 6.14 5.64
CA ALA A 231 -22.50 5.80 5.31
C ALA A 231 -22.68 5.55 3.80
N ARG A 232 -23.39 4.47 3.44
CA ARG A 232 -23.55 4.06 2.03
C ARG A 232 -25.00 4.00 1.59
N VAL A 233 -25.25 4.50 0.38
CA VAL A 233 -26.59 4.63 -0.21
C VAL A 233 -27.36 3.31 -0.28
N ASP A 234 -26.67 2.17 -0.48
CA ASP A 234 -27.28 0.84 -0.62
C ASP A 234 -27.84 0.27 0.70
N ARG A 235 -27.56 0.93 1.83
CA ARG A 235 -28.02 0.53 3.17
C ARG A 235 -29.04 1.49 3.78
N PHE A 236 -29.52 2.46 3.00
CA PHE A 236 -30.56 3.39 3.43
C PHE A 236 -31.93 2.84 3.06
N SER A 237 -32.82 2.66 4.05
CA SER A 237 -34.18 2.18 3.81
C SER A 237 -35.00 3.16 2.96
N LEU A 238 -34.74 4.46 3.11
CA LEU A 238 -35.29 5.52 2.24
C LEU A 238 -34.98 5.31 0.75
N ASN A 239 -33.94 4.53 0.44
CA ASN A 239 -33.53 4.21 -0.92
C ASN A 239 -33.90 2.77 -1.34
N GLY A 240 -34.78 2.09 -0.60
CA GLY A 240 -35.28 0.75 -0.94
C GLY A 240 -34.52 -0.41 -0.28
N TYR A 241 -33.66 -0.14 0.71
CA TYR A 241 -33.03 -1.22 1.49
C TYR A 241 -34.05 -1.98 2.34
N LYS A 242 -33.97 -3.32 2.34
CA LYS A 242 -34.98 -4.21 2.94
C LYS A 242 -35.16 -4.03 4.45
N ARG A 243 -34.11 -3.60 5.16
CA ARG A 243 -34.18 -3.37 6.61
C ARG A 243 -34.46 -1.90 6.86
N GLN A 244 -35.33 -1.61 7.82
CA GLN A 244 -35.64 -0.25 8.22
C GLN A 244 -34.48 0.40 8.99
N THR A 245 -33.60 1.10 8.27
CA THR A 245 -32.38 1.73 8.83
C THR A 245 -32.56 3.22 9.14
N ASN A 246 -33.57 3.88 8.56
CA ASN A 246 -33.85 5.31 8.75
C ASN A 246 -35.29 5.58 9.29
N PRO A 247 -35.75 4.90 10.36
CA PRO A 247 -37.16 4.95 10.80
C PRO A 247 -37.65 6.33 11.25
N MET A 248 -36.75 7.21 11.71
CA MET A 248 -37.13 8.56 12.12
C MET A 248 -37.24 9.50 10.94
N LEU A 249 -36.34 9.38 9.95
CA LEU A 249 -36.34 10.23 8.76
C LEU A 249 -37.51 9.91 7.82
N GLU A 250 -38.02 8.68 7.82
CA GLU A 250 -39.21 8.30 7.03
C GLU A 250 -40.49 9.04 7.48
N LYS A 251 -40.52 9.56 8.70
CA LYS A 251 -41.67 10.31 9.24
C LYS A 251 -41.64 11.79 8.87
N GLU A 252 -40.53 12.26 8.30
CA GLU A 252 -40.29 13.66 7.99
C GLU A 252 -40.40 13.89 6.46
N ASP A 253 -40.67 15.13 6.04
CA ASP A 253 -40.70 15.51 4.62
C ASP A 253 -39.28 15.69 4.08
N VAL A 254 -38.61 14.58 3.79
CA VAL A 254 -37.20 14.55 3.34
C VAL A 254 -37.07 14.20 1.86
N VAL A 255 -36.12 14.87 1.20
CA VAL A 255 -35.70 14.50 -0.16
C VAL A 255 -34.49 13.59 -0.08
N SER A 256 -34.63 12.34 -0.54
CA SER A 256 -33.53 11.37 -0.60
C SER A 256 -32.95 11.24 -2.01
N PHE A 257 -31.64 11.40 -2.13
CA PHE A 257 -30.92 11.24 -3.40
C PHE A 257 -30.38 9.82 -3.56
N GLN A 258 -30.96 9.04 -4.48
CA GLN A 258 -30.61 7.63 -4.68
C GLN A 258 -29.35 7.39 -5.53
N LYS A 259 -28.95 8.37 -6.35
CA LYS A 259 -27.85 8.25 -7.32
C LYS A 259 -26.73 9.23 -7.02
N MET A 260 -26.31 9.28 -5.76
CA MET A 260 -25.20 10.12 -5.32
C MET A 260 -23.92 9.30 -5.22
N THR A 261 -22.81 9.86 -5.70
CA THR A 261 -21.48 9.27 -5.66
C THR A 261 -20.53 10.22 -4.95
N SER A 262 -19.60 9.69 -4.17
CA SER A 262 -18.57 10.46 -3.49
C SER A 262 -17.45 10.88 -4.47
N CYS A 263 -16.67 11.90 -4.07
CA CYS A 263 -15.46 12.30 -4.80
C CYS A 263 -14.35 11.23 -4.69
N GLY A 264 -14.20 10.63 -3.50
CA GLY A 264 -13.27 9.54 -3.23
C GLY A 264 -13.86 8.46 -2.32
N THR A 265 -13.03 7.55 -1.86
CA THR A 265 -13.43 6.42 -0.99
C THR A 265 -12.84 6.51 0.42
N ASP A 266 -12.23 7.64 0.73
CA ASP A 266 -11.56 7.93 2.00
C ASP A 266 -11.83 9.37 2.44
N THR A 267 -11.75 9.62 3.75
CA THR A 267 -12.17 10.89 4.36
C THR A 267 -11.25 12.04 3.94
N SER A 268 -9.92 11.87 3.93
CA SER A 268 -8.99 12.96 3.56
C SER A 268 -9.14 13.42 2.12
N TRP A 269 -9.56 12.53 1.21
CA TRP A 269 -9.82 12.90 -0.18
C TRP A 269 -11.21 13.52 -0.37
N SER A 270 -12.19 13.10 0.44
CA SER A 270 -13.60 13.43 0.21
C SER A 270 -14.07 14.68 0.96
N VAL A 271 -13.41 15.04 2.07
CA VAL A 271 -13.83 16.11 2.99
C VAL A 271 -12.70 17.09 3.26
#